data_AF-A0A951B7Z2-F1
#
_entry.id   AF-A0A951B7Z2-F1
#
_cell.length_a   1.000
_cell.length_b   1.000
_cell.length_c   1.000
_cell.angle_alpha   90.00
_cell.angle_beta   90.00
_cell.angle_gamma   90.00
#
_symmetry.space_group_name_H-M   'P 1'
#
loop_
_entity.id
_entity.type
_entity.pdbx_description
1 polymer ?
#
loop_
_entity_poly.entity_id
_entity_poly.type
_entity_poly.pdbx_seq_one_letter_code
_entity_poly.pdbx_strand_id
1 'polypeptide(L)'
;MGGRGGAWPARDEPAQRSGFVSKQQAPAKAAIAHGEVRANGVRLHYARVGRGPPLVLLHGWPEFWLTFEPVMMRLADRFDLIVPDLRGFGDSEKPDRGPSDRAGAAVHA
;
A
#
# COMPACT_ATOMS: atom_id res chain seq x y z
N MET A 1 33.56 -7.36 75.34
CA MET A 1 34.12 -7.07 74.01
C MET A 1 33.07 -7.39 72.96
N GLY A 2 32.52 -6.37 72.31
CA GLY A 2 31.49 -6.50 71.27
C GLY A 2 32.03 -6.03 69.93
N GLY A 3 31.73 -6.78 68.86
CA GLY A 3 32.01 -6.42 67.48
C GLY A 3 30.85 -6.93 66.62
N ARG A 4 29.96 -6.01 66.24
CA ARG A 4 28.69 -6.24 65.55
C ARG A 4 28.94 -6.52 64.06
N GLY A 5 28.12 -7.43 63.51
CA GLY A 5 28.10 -7.78 62.09
C GLY A 5 27.82 -6.56 61.20
N GLY A 6 28.62 -6.42 60.15
CA GLY A 6 28.44 -5.40 59.14
C GLY A 6 27.24 -5.72 58.25
N ALA A 7 26.25 -4.83 58.28
CA ALA A 7 25.15 -4.80 57.33
C ALA A 7 25.66 -4.33 55.97
N TRP A 8 25.27 -5.04 54.91
CA TRP A 8 25.48 -4.61 53.53
C TRP A 8 24.53 -3.43 53.21
N PRO A 9 24.97 -2.42 52.44
CA PRO A 9 24.06 -1.36 52.00
C PRO A 9 23.03 -1.93 51.01
N ALA A 10 21.78 -1.53 51.21
CA ALA A 10 20.68 -1.84 50.29
C ALA A 10 21.02 -1.32 48.89
N ARG A 11 20.75 -2.15 47.88
CA ARG A 11 20.82 -1.74 46.47
C ARG A 11 19.59 -0.87 46.19
N ASP A 12 19.83 0.33 45.67
CA ASP A 12 18.76 1.16 45.13
C ASP A 12 18.17 0.46 43.89
N GLU A 13 16.93 -0.02 44.01
CA GLU A 13 16.14 -0.49 42.86
C GLU A 13 15.79 0.70 41.95
N PRO A 14 16.02 0.63 40.63
CA PRO A 14 15.51 1.65 39.74
C PRO A 14 13.98 1.54 39.68
N ALA A 15 13.31 2.61 40.10
CA ALA A 15 11.86 2.77 39.98
C ALA A 15 11.40 2.47 38.55
N GLN A 16 10.54 1.47 38.42
CA GLN A 16 9.90 1.08 37.17
C GLN A 16 9.05 2.26 36.66
N ARG A 17 9.56 2.95 35.63
CA ARG A 17 8.77 3.91 34.87
C ARG A 17 7.79 3.15 34.00
N SER A 18 6.62 2.85 34.54
CA SER A 18 5.43 2.48 33.78
C SER A 18 4.97 3.71 32.98
N GLY A 19 5.62 3.93 31.84
CA GLY A 19 5.11 4.81 30.81
C GLY A 19 4.12 4.01 29.97
N PHE A 20 2.84 4.37 30.03
CA PHE A 20 1.90 3.97 28.99
C PHE A 20 2.45 4.52 27.67
N VAL A 21 2.99 3.64 26.82
CA VAL A 21 3.20 3.96 25.40
C VAL A 21 1.81 4.23 24.86
N SER A 22 1.51 5.50 24.62
CA SER A 22 0.32 5.89 23.87
C SER A 22 0.32 5.07 22.59
N LYS A 23 -0.66 4.17 22.46
CA LYS A 23 -0.91 3.43 21.22
C LYS A 23 -1.18 4.49 20.17
N GLN A 24 -0.18 4.85 19.37
CA GLN A 24 -0.38 5.80 18.28
C GLN A 24 -1.55 5.24 17.46
N GLN A 25 -2.66 5.99 17.39
CA GLN A 25 -3.73 5.65 16.48
C GLN A 25 -3.10 5.59 15.09
N ALA A 26 -3.13 4.40 14.47
CA ALA A 26 -2.80 4.28 13.07
C ALA A 26 -3.70 5.27 12.30
N PRO A 27 -3.17 6.01 11.32
CA PRO A 27 -3.99 6.89 10.51
C PRO A 27 -5.15 6.08 9.95
N ALA A 28 -6.35 6.67 9.92
CA ALA A 28 -7.51 6.05 9.30
C ALA A 28 -7.10 5.58 7.90
N LYS A 29 -7.32 4.29 7.60
CA LYS A 29 -6.94 3.66 6.33
C LYS A 29 -7.45 4.56 5.20
N ALA A 30 -6.52 5.14 4.42
CA ALA A 30 -6.89 6.03 3.34
C ALA A 30 -7.88 5.31 2.41
N ALA A 31 -9.06 5.89 2.22
CA ALA A 31 -10.07 5.29 1.37
C ALA A 31 -9.57 5.23 -0.07
N ILE A 32 -9.69 4.05 -0.69
CA ILE A 32 -9.37 3.86 -2.10
C ILE A 32 -10.55 4.42 -2.90
N ALA A 33 -10.28 5.43 -3.72
CA ALA A 33 -11.26 5.98 -4.64
C ALA A 33 -11.23 5.19 -5.95
N HIS A 34 -12.39 4.96 -6.54
CA HIS A 34 -12.52 4.34 -7.86
C HIS A 34 -12.93 5.39 -8.88
N GLY A 35 -12.46 5.23 -10.11
CA GLY A 35 -12.83 6.08 -11.23
C GLY A 35 -12.68 5.36 -12.56
N GLU A 36 -13.13 6.02 -13.61
CA GLU A 36 -13.03 5.52 -14.98
C GLU A 36 -12.50 6.61 -15.91
N VAL A 37 -11.81 6.19 -16.97
CA VAL A 37 -11.34 7.07 -18.04
C VAL A 37 -11.54 6.41 -19.39
N ARG A 38 -11.93 7.18 -20.41
CA ARG A 38 -11.92 6.72 -21.80
C ARG A 38 -10.57 7.03 -22.43
N ALA A 39 -9.86 6.00 -22.89
CA ALA A 39 -8.57 6.14 -23.56
C ALA A 39 -8.47 5.16 -24.74
N ASN A 40 -8.02 5.65 -25.89
CA ASN A 40 -7.83 4.84 -27.11
C ASN A 40 -9.08 4.01 -27.48
N GLY A 41 -10.26 4.61 -27.33
CA GLY A 41 -11.54 3.97 -27.65
C GLY A 41 -12.03 2.94 -26.63
N VAL A 42 -11.34 2.78 -25.49
CA VAL A 42 -11.67 1.79 -24.44
C VAL A 42 -11.92 2.51 -23.12
N ARG A 43 -12.95 2.11 -22.37
CA ARG A 43 -13.16 2.55 -20.97
C ARG A 43 -12.28 1.73 -20.04
N LEU A 44 -11.46 2.42 -19.24
CA LEU A 44 -10.56 1.84 -18.26
C LEU A 44 -10.99 2.24 -16.86
N HIS A 45 -11.10 1.25 -15.98
CA HIS A 45 -11.24 1.45 -14.54
C HIS A 45 -9.88 1.74 -13.92
N TYR A 46 -9.87 2.53 -12.83
CA TYR A 46 -8.73 2.61 -11.93
C TYR A 46 -9.15 2.78 -10.48
N ALA A 47 -8.30 2.27 -9.59
CA ALA A 47 -8.29 2.57 -8.16
C ALA A 47 -7.20 3.60 -7.85
N ARG A 48 -7.46 4.57 -6.98
CA ARG A 48 -6.52 5.64 -6.62
C ARG A 48 -6.53 5.96 -5.14
N VAL A 49 -5.35 6.14 -4.56
CA VAL A 49 -5.20 6.55 -3.15
C VAL A 49 -3.88 7.27 -2.94
N GLY A 50 -3.83 8.11 -1.91
CA GLY A 50 -2.63 8.81 -1.50
C GLY A 50 -2.44 10.17 -2.16
N ARG A 51 -1.29 10.76 -1.91
CA ARG A 51 -0.88 12.10 -2.38
C ARG A 51 0.63 12.10 -2.58
N GLY A 52 1.14 12.97 -3.46
CA GLY A 52 2.56 13.08 -3.76
C GLY A 52 2.86 12.79 -5.23
N PRO A 53 4.10 12.39 -5.57
CA PRO A 53 4.45 12.00 -6.93
C PRO A 53 3.59 10.83 -7.42
N PRO A 54 3.12 10.84 -8.68
CA PRO A 54 2.30 9.76 -9.21
C PRO A 54 3.12 8.48 -9.41
N LEU A 55 2.56 7.35 -8.98
CA LEU A 55 3.12 6.02 -9.22
C LEU A 55 2.03 5.11 -9.78
N VAL A 56 2.28 4.56 -10.96
CA VAL A 56 1.34 3.66 -11.65
C VAL A 56 1.74 2.21 -11.38
N LEU A 57 0.79 1.40 -10.91
CA LEU A 57 1.00 -0.03 -10.65
C LEU A 57 0.18 -0.85 -11.66
N LEU A 58 0.85 -1.65 -12.49
CA LEU A 58 0.22 -2.47 -13.53
C LEU A 58 0.26 -3.94 -13.12
N HIS A 59 -0.89 -4.60 -13.15
CA HIS A 59 -1.04 -5.99 -12.72
C HIS A 59 -0.62 -6.98 -13.81
N GLY A 60 -0.39 -8.24 -13.42
CA GLY A 60 -0.09 -9.33 -14.33
C GLY A 60 -1.33 -10.11 -14.77
N TRP A 61 -1.10 -11.27 -15.40
CA TRP A 61 -2.16 -12.24 -15.68
C TRP A 61 -2.19 -13.31 -14.57
N PRO A 62 -3.37 -13.74 -14.05
CA PRO A 62 -4.74 -13.24 -14.28
C PRO A 62 -5.22 -12.35 -13.11
N GLU A 63 -4.69 -11.14 -12.99
CA GLU A 63 -4.95 -10.25 -11.84
C GLU A 63 -5.79 -9.01 -12.22
N PHE A 64 -6.05 -8.15 -11.24
CA PHE A 64 -6.69 -6.83 -11.36
C PHE A 64 -6.21 -5.92 -10.21
N TRP A 65 -6.68 -4.68 -10.13
CA TRP A 65 -6.18 -3.64 -9.22
C TRP A 65 -6.03 -4.09 -7.76
N LEU A 66 -6.92 -4.98 -7.30
CA LEU A 66 -6.99 -5.42 -5.90
C LEU A 66 -5.72 -6.10 -5.41
N THR A 67 -4.94 -6.74 -6.30
CA THR A 67 -3.65 -7.36 -5.95
C THR A 67 -2.69 -6.35 -5.30
N PHE A 68 -2.82 -5.06 -5.66
CA PHE A 68 -1.97 -4.01 -5.10
C PHE A 68 -2.53 -3.37 -3.83
N GLU A 69 -3.70 -3.73 -3.31
CA GLU A 69 -4.26 -3.12 -2.09
C GLU A 69 -3.24 -3.06 -0.93
N PRO A 70 -2.48 -4.13 -0.59
CA PRO A 70 -1.51 -4.06 0.49
C PRO A 70 -0.33 -3.12 0.20
N VAL A 71 0.06 -2.98 -1.07
CA VAL A 71 1.08 -2.03 -1.52
C VAL A 71 0.52 -0.62 -1.43
N MET A 72 -0.73 -0.44 -1.85
CA MET A 72 -1.43 0.83 -1.82
C MET A 72 -1.46 1.42 -0.41
N MET A 73 -1.84 0.60 0.57
CA MET A 73 -1.92 1.04 1.96
C MET A 73 -0.55 1.39 2.58
N ARG A 74 0.55 0.83 2.07
CA ARG A 74 1.91 1.07 2.58
C ARG A 74 2.63 2.25 1.91
N LEU A 75 2.14 2.70 0.76
CA LEU A 75 2.77 3.74 -0.04
C LEU A 75 1.93 5.02 -0.16
N ALA A 76 0.66 5.00 0.26
CA ALA A 76 -0.28 6.14 0.12
C ALA A 76 0.14 7.42 0.86
N ASP A 77 1.03 7.32 1.86
CA ASP A 77 1.59 8.46 2.59
C ASP A 77 2.70 9.19 1.82
N ARG A 78 3.26 8.56 0.79
CA ARG A 78 4.40 9.04 0.02
C ARG A 78 4.09 9.29 -1.45
N PHE A 79 3.12 8.58 -2.01
CA PHE A 79 2.82 8.61 -3.43
C PHE A 79 1.32 8.75 -3.69
N ASP A 80 1.00 9.35 -4.83
CA ASP A 80 -0.32 9.25 -5.44
C ASP A 80 -0.36 7.99 -6.30
N LEU A 81 -1.00 6.94 -5.77
CA LEU A 81 -1.00 5.62 -6.39
C LEU A 81 -2.18 5.49 -7.33
N ILE A 82 -1.89 5.16 -8.59
CA ILE A 82 -2.89 4.98 -9.64
C ILE A 82 -2.78 3.53 -10.13
N VAL A 83 -3.82 2.75 -9.88
CA VAL A 83 -3.83 1.30 -10.14
C VAL A 83 -4.97 0.98 -11.11
N PRO A 84 -4.71 1.03 -12.43
CA PRO A 84 -5.72 0.70 -13.43
C PRO A 84 -5.91 -0.80 -13.57
N ASP A 85 -7.13 -1.21 -13.91
CA ASP A 85 -7.36 -2.52 -14.51
C ASP A 85 -6.93 -2.47 -15.98
N LEU A 86 -6.06 -3.38 -16.39
CA LEU A 86 -5.62 -3.47 -17.79
C LEU A 86 -6.81 -3.75 -18.71
N ARG A 87 -6.74 -3.30 -19.96
CA ARG A 87 -7.75 -3.56 -20.99
C ARG A 87 -8.12 -5.06 -21.04
N GLY A 88 -9.40 -5.37 -20.95
CA GLY A 88 -9.88 -6.76 -20.89
C GLY A 88 -9.91 -7.40 -19.50
N PHE A 89 -9.41 -6.73 -18.45
CA PHE A 89 -9.36 -7.24 -17.08
C PHE A 89 -10.25 -6.44 -16.13
N GLY A 90 -10.55 -7.03 -14.97
CA GLY A 90 -11.31 -6.40 -13.89
C GLY A 90 -12.56 -5.67 -14.37
N ASP A 91 -12.72 -4.42 -13.94
CA ASP A 91 -13.85 -3.55 -14.29
C ASP A 91 -13.60 -2.72 -15.58
N SER A 92 -12.39 -2.81 -16.15
CA SER A 92 -12.09 -2.28 -17.47
C SER A 92 -12.90 -2.99 -18.56
N GLU A 93 -13.19 -2.24 -19.62
CA GLU A 93 -13.91 -2.74 -20.78
C GLU A 93 -13.20 -3.92 -21.43
N LYS A 94 -14.00 -4.88 -21.91
CA LYS A 94 -13.58 -6.09 -22.60
C LYS A 94 -13.94 -5.94 -24.08
N PRO A 95 -13.12 -5.25 -24.87
CA PRO A 95 -13.42 -5.01 -26.28
C PRO A 95 -13.45 -6.33 -27.06
N ASP A 96 -14.26 -6.38 -28.12
CA ASP A 96 -14.39 -7.54 -29.01
C ASP A 96 -13.06 -7.98 -29.64
N ARG A 97 -12.11 -7.04 -29.71
CA ARG A 97 -10.73 -7.31 -30.12
C ARG A 97 -9.79 -7.31 -28.93
N GLY A 98 -9.10 -8.43 -28.73
CA GLY A 98 -8.16 -8.62 -27.65
C GLY A 98 -6.91 -7.73 -27.77
N PRO A 99 -6.15 -7.54 -26.68
CA PRO A 99 -4.89 -6.79 -26.71
C PRO A 99 -3.88 -7.37 -27.73
N SER A 100 -3.95 -8.68 -27.95
CA SER A 100 -3.11 -9.42 -28.90
C SER A 100 -3.50 -9.26 -30.36
N ASP A 101 -4.67 -8.72 -30.67
CA ASP A 101 -5.18 -8.65 -32.05
C ASP A 101 -4.38 -7.70 -32.94
N ARG A 102 -3.58 -6.81 -32.33
CA ARG A 102 -2.60 -5.96 -33.02
C ARG A 102 -1.17 -6.26 -32.62
N ALA A 103 -0.92 -7.23 -31.74
CA ALA A 103 0.41 -7.56 -31.26
C ALA A 103 1.14 -8.46 -32.28
N GLY A 104 1.64 -7.85 -33.35
CA GLY A 104 2.57 -8.48 -34.29
C GLY A 104 3.94 -7.81 -34.24
N ALA A 105 4.98 -8.44 -34.78
CA ALA A 105 6.33 -7.83 -34.84
C ALA A 105 6.33 -6.42 -35.46
N ALA A 106 5.37 -6.12 -36.34
CA ALA A 106 5.19 -4.82 -36.97
C ALA A 106 4.77 -3.68 -36.02
N VAL A 107 4.30 -3.94 -34.79
CA VAL A 107 4.00 -2.87 -33.81
C VAL A 107 5.20 -2.47 -32.94
N HIS A 108 6.35 -3.13 -33.13
CA HIS A 108 7.59 -2.87 -32.40
C HIS A 108 8.77 -2.51 -33.32
N ALA A 109 8.51 -2.31 -34.61
CA ALA A 109 9.49 -1.90 -35.62
C ALA A 109 9.47 -0.38 -35.86
#